data_AF-A0A969NEC2-F1
#
_entry.id   AF-A0A969NEC2-F1
#
_cell.length_a   1.000
_cell.length_b   1.000
_cell.length_c   1.000
_cell.angle_alpha   90.00
_cell.angle_beta   90.00
_cell.angle_gamma   90.00
#
_symmetry.space_group_name_H-M   'P 1'
#
loop_
_entity.id
_entity.type
_entity.pdbx_description
1 polymer ?
#
loop_
_entity_poly.entity_id
_entity_poly.type
_entity_poly.pdbx_seq_one_letter_code
_entity_poly.pdbx_strand_id
1 'polypeptide(L)'
;MKGVKYSNYADLDFNLDFANFNPEEIEVDETINAVFVIDTSYSVSTYINELNAAFNDFTESMQKSHVADKLFVSIVEFDKKVRVSSGFRPVTSIPVMDFSKNLGGWTSLYDAVYTGLTNALDYRENLENSGSKPKHYCL
;
A
#
# COMPACT_ATOMS: atom_id res chain seq x y z
N MET A 1 24.06 17.33 30.94
CA MET A 1 22.61 17.32 30.63
C MET A 1 22.39 18.30 29.50
N LYS A 2 21.82 17.96 28.34
CA LYS A 2 20.54 17.28 28.11
C LYS A 2 20.67 16.28 26.95
N GLY A 3 20.14 15.07 27.17
CA GLY A 3 19.98 14.06 26.14
C GLY A 3 18.98 14.52 25.09
N VAL A 4 19.32 14.24 23.83
CA VAL A 4 18.42 14.39 22.69
C VAL A 4 17.24 13.45 22.91
N LYS A 5 16.03 14.01 23.02
CA LYS A 5 14.79 13.23 23.00
C LYS A 5 14.54 12.83 21.55
N TYR A 6 14.83 11.59 21.21
CA TYR A 6 14.23 10.97 20.03
C TYR A 6 12.71 10.99 20.26
N SER A 7 11.96 11.54 19.31
CA SER A 7 10.51 11.51 19.33
C SER A 7 10.06 10.05 19.46
N ASN A 8 9.26 9.78 20.49
CA ASN A 8 8.70 8.46 20.74
C ASN A 8 7.95 8.00 19.47
N TYR A 9 8.45 6.95 18.82
CA TYR A 9 7.73 6.15 17.83
C TYR A 9 6.53 5.39 18.43
N ALA A 10 6.20 5.65 19.71
CA ALA A 10 5.16 4.97 20.49
C ALA A 10 3.73 5.43 20.18
N ASP A 11 3.56 6.47 19.34
CA ASP A 11 2.25 6.96 18.91
C ASP A 11 1.87 6.47 17.50
N LEU A 12 2.67 5.60 16.88
CA LEU A 12 2.27 4.87 15.68
C LEU A 12 1.42 3.69 16.14
N ASP A 13 0.11 3.81 15.95
CA ASP A 13 -0.79 2.68 16.04
C ASP A 13 -0.40 1.70 14.91
N PHE A 14 0.28 0.62 15.24
CA PHE A 14 0.71 -0.42 14.29
C PHE A 14 -0.41 -1.44 14.02
N ASN A 15 -1.59 -1.26 14.62
CA ASN A 15 -2.74 -2.13 14.42
C ASN A 15 -3.57 -1.63 13.23
N LEU A 16 -2.90 -1.53 12.08
CA LEU A 16 -3.39 -0.77 10.95
C LEU A 16 -4.34 -1.61 10.12
N ASP A 17 -5.63 -1.53 10.47
CA ASP A 17 -6.72 -1.92 9.60
C ASP A 17 -6.80 -0.92 8.43
N PHE A 18 -5.83 -1.01 7.50
CA PHE A 18 -5.75 -0.20 6.27
C PHE A 18 -6.82 -0.55 5.24
N ALA A 19 -7.89 -1.22 5.68
CA ALA A 19 -8.89 -1.87 4.87
C ALA A 19 -8.25 -2.75 3.78
N ASN A 20 -7.26 -3.55 4.20
CA ASN A 20 -6.70 -4.64 3.41
C ASN A 20 -7.85 -5.56 2.97
N PHE A 21 -7.76 -6.10 1.77
CA PHE A 21 -8.65 -7.15 1.34
C PHE A 21 -8.46 -8.37 2.24
N ASN A 22 -9.58 -8.95 2.68
CA ASN A 22 -9.59 -10.07 3.60
C ASN A 22 -8.86 -11.27 2.97
N PRO A 23 -7.74 -11.75 3.56
CA PRO A 23 -7.03 -12.92 3.07
C PRO A 23 -7.90 -14.17 2.92
N GLU A 24 -8.92 -14.35 3.76
CA GLU A 24 -9.82 -15.52 3.70
C GLU A 24 -10.78 -15.50 2.50
N GLU A 25 -10.90 -14.37 1.80
CA GLU A 25 -11.73 -14.19 0.60
C GLU A 25 -10.93 -14.35 -0.71
N ILE A 26 -9.64 -14.68 -0.62
CA ILE A 26 -8.77 -14.87 -1.78
C ILE A 26 -8.93 -16.30 -2.30
N GLU A 27 -9.50 -16.45 -3.50
CA GLU A 27 -9.77 -17.75 -4.14
C GLU A 27 -8.71 -18.16 -5.18
N VAL A 28 -7.49 -17.65 -5.06
CA VAL A 28 -6.38 -17.94 -5.98
C VAL A 28 -5.22 -18.61 -5.26
N ASP A 29 -4.56 -19.57 -5.93
CA ASP A 29 -3.44 -20.33 -5.36
C ASP A 29 -2.18 -19.47 -5.10
N GLU A 30 -2.05 -18.34 -5.79
CA GLU A 30 -0.90 -17.44 -5.69
C GLU A 30 -1.35 -15.98 -5.86
N THR A 31 -0.78 -15.10 -5.04
CA THR A 31 -0.98 -13.65 -5.07
C THR A 31 0.30 -12.92 -5.45
N ILE A 32 0.18 -11.90 -6.29
CA ILE A 32 1.23 -10.92 -6.57
C ILE A 32 0.91 -9.67 -5.75
N ASN A 33 1.79 -9.33 -4.81
CA ASN A 33 1.63 -8.15 -3.95
C ASN A 33 2.55 -7.03 -4.44
N ALA A 34 1.97 -5.89 -4.81
CA ALA A 34 2.69 -4.69 -5.23
C ALA A 34 2.48 -3.53 -4.26
N VAL A 35 3.55 -2.83 -3.90
CA VAL A 35 3.48 -1.61 -3.07
C VAL A 35 3.95 -0.42 -3.89
N PHE A 36 3.10 0.58 -4.02
CA PHE A 36 3.45 1.87 -4.61
C PHE A 36 3.72 2.86 -3.50
N VAL A 37 4.95 3.36 -3.45
CA VAL A 37 5.35 4.45 -2.56
C VAL A 37 5.48 5.71 -3.41
N ILE A 38 4.52 6.62 -3.28
CA ILE A 38 4.29 7.74 -4.19
C ILE A 38 4.66 9.05 -3.51
N ASP A 39 5.65 9.74 -4.07
CA ASP A 39 6.03 11.07 -3.64
C ASP A 39 4.92 12.06 -4.00
N THR A 40 4.39 12.76 -3.01
CA THR A 40 3.43 13.87 -3.15
C THR A 40 4.00 15.16 -2.56
N SER A 41 5.33 15.31 -2.57
CA SER A 41 6.01 16.55 -2.19
C SER A 41 5.81 17.65 -3.23
N TYR A 42 6.01 18.92 -2.85
CA TYR A 42 5.84 20.04 -3.79
C TYR A 42 6.75 19.97 -5.04
N SER A 43 7.92 19.31 -4.95
CA SER A 43 8.79 19.10 -6.11
C SER A 43 8.13 18.30 -7.24
N VAL A 44 7.13 17.48 -6.91
CA VAL A 44 6.39 16.64 -7.86
C VAL A 44 5.41 17.46 -8.69
N SER A 45 4.98 18.63 -8.24
CA SER A 45 3.98 19.47 -8.92
C SER A 45 4.26 19.73 -10.41
N THR A 46 5.54 19.75 -10.80
CA THR A 46 5.94 19.99 -12.19
C THR A 46 5.68 18.82 -13.14
N TYR A 47 5.51 17.61 -12.61
CA TYR A 47 5.26 16.37 -13.36
C TYR A 47 4.11 15.52 -12.79
N ILE A 48 3.22 16.14 -11.99
CA ILE A 48 2.13 15.44 -11.30
C ILE A 48 1.12 14.84 -12.28
N ASN A 49 0.93 15.47 -13.44
CA ASN A 49 0.01 14.96 -14.46
C ASN A 49 0.56 13.69 -15.11
N GLU A 50 1.86 13.65 -15.37
CA GLU A 50 2.58 12.50 -15.90
C GLU A 50 2.59 11.36 -14.89
N LEU A 51 2.78 11.67 -13.59
CA LEU A 51 2.68 10.69 -12.51
C LEU A 51 1.27 10.07 -12.43
N ASN A 52 0.23 10.91 -12.44
CA ASN A 52 -1.16 10.47 -12.46
C ASN A 52 -1.45 9.61 -13.71
N ALA A 53 -1.01 10.05 -14.89
CA ALA A 53 -1.21 9.31 -16.13
C ALA A 53 -0.51 7.94 -16.08
N ALA A 54 0.77 7.89 -15.72
CA ALA A 54 1.53 6.65 -15.65
C ALA A 54 0.93 5.65 -14.65
N PHE A 55 0.49 6.12 -13.48
CA PHE A 55 -0.16 5.26 -12.49
C PHE A 55 -1.50 4.72 -13.00
N ASN A 56 -2.34 5.58 -13.59
CA ASN A 56 -3.64 5.18 -14.09
C ASN A 56 -3.55 4.29 -15.34
N ASP A 57 -2.55 4.50 -16.20
CA ASP A 57 -2.25 3.61 -17.34
C ASP A 57 -1.81 2.23 -16.83
N PHE A 58 -0.99 2.19 -15.77
CA PHE A 58 -0.62 0.95 -15.10
C PHE A 58 -1.86 0.23 -14.55
N THR A 59 -2.70 0.90 -13.77
CA THR A 59 -3.87 0.26 -13.16
C THR A 59 -4.85 -0.21 -14.24
N GLU A 60 -5.17 0.62 -15.24
CA GLU A 60 -6.05 0.23 -16.35
C GLU A 60 -5.50 -0.98 -17.12
N SER A 61 -4.20 -1.00 -17.41
CA SER A 61 -3.56 -2.12 -18.10
C SER A 61 -3.61 -3.41 -17.28
N MET A 62 -3.33 -3.31 -15.98
CA MET A 62 -3.33 -4.48 -15.09
C MET A 62 -4.74 -4.99 -14.78
N GLN A 63 -5.74 -4.11 -14.74
CA GLN A 63 -7.15 -4.48 -14.59
C GLN A 63 -7.65 -5.34 -15.77
N LYS A 64 -7.05 -5.21 -16.95
CA LYS A 64 -7.36 -6.01 -18.14
C LYS A 64 -6.43 -7.19 -18.35
N SER A 65 -5.45 -7.39 -17.46
CA SER A 65 -4.44 -8.43 -17.57
C SER A 65 -4.93 -9.77 -17.03
N HIS A 66 -4.33 -10.86 -17.48
CA HIS A 66 -4.58 -12.23 -16.99
C HIS A 66 -4.23 -12.44 -15.51
N VAL A 67 -3.49 -11.51 -14.90
CA VAL A 67 -3.13 -11.54 -13.47
C VAL A 67 -4.01 -10.62 -12.61
N ALA A 68 -5.04 -9.99 -13.18
CA ALA A 68 -5.88 -9.02 -12.46
C ALA A 68 -6.44 -9.59 -11.14
N ASP A 69 -6.92 -10.84 -11.16
CA ASP A 69 -7.49 -11.52 -10.00
C ASP A 69 -6.45 -11.93 -8.95
N LYS A 70 -5.15 -11.86 -9.31
CA LYS A 70 -4.03 -12.24 -8.45
C LYS A 70 -3.20 -11.03 -8.00
N LEU A 71 -3.40 -9.85 -8.60
CA LEU A 71 -2.62 -8.66 -8.30
C LEU A 71 -3.30 -7.83 -7.21
N PHE A 72 -2.64 -7.74 -6.06
CA PHE A 72 -3.04 -6.91 -4.93
C PHE A 72 -2.08 -5.74 -4.81
N VAL A 73 -2.64 -4.54 -4.67
CA VAL A 73 -1.86 -3.30 -4.65
C VAL A 73 -2.10 -2.55 -3.34
N SER A 74 -1.02 -2.13 -2.69
CA SER A 74 -1.04 -1.15 -1.61
C SER A 74 -0.45 0.17 -2.11
N ILE A 75 -1.05 1.29 -1.70
CA ILE A 75 -0.64 2.63 -2.10
C ILE A 75 -0.28 3.43 -0.85
N VAL A 76 0.97 3.89 -0.79
CA VAL A 76 1.52 4.73 0.27
C VAL A 76 1.92 6.06 -0.36
N GLU A 77 1.21 7.14 -0.02
CA GLU A 77 1.57 8.50 -0.41
C GLU A 77 2.45 9.14 0.65
N PHE A 78 3.42 9.96 0.25
CA PHE A 78 4.25 10.66 1.22
C PHE A 78 4.58 12.09 0.82
N ASP A 79 4.56 12.97 1.82
CA ASP A 79 5.22 14.25 1.82
C ASP A 79 6.11 14.36 3.07
N LYS A 80 5.93 15.40 3.90
CA LYS A 80 6.46 15.45 5.28
C LYS A 80 5.75 14.43 6.21
N LYS A 81 4.63 13.85 5.78
CA LYS A 81 3.86 12.80 6.43
C LYS A 81 3.74 11.60 5.51
N VAL A 82 3.73 10.41 6.08
CA VAL A 82 3.38 9.17 5.39
C VAL A 82 1.87 8.94 5.53
N ARG A 83 1.21 8.62 4.43
CA ARG A 83 -0.22 8.27 4.38
C ARG A 83 -0.36 6.96 3.63
N VAL A 84 -0.94 5.95 4.27
CA VAL A 84 -1.33 4.73 3.56
C VAL A 84 -2.71 4.98 2.99
N SER A 85 -2.76 5.29 1.70
CA SER A 85 -4.00 5.63 0.98
C SER A 85 -4.86 4.40 0.74
N SER A 86 -4.23 3.23 0.58
CA SER A 86 -4.92 1.95 0.65
C SER A 86 -3.96 0.82 1.09
N GLY A 87 -4.49 -0.10 1.89
CA GLY A 87 -3.91 -1.42 2.07
C GLY A 87 -3.93 -2.25 0.79
N PHE A 88 -3.49 -3.51 0.85
CA PHE A 88 -3.52 -4.45 -0.27
C PHE A 88 -4.96 -4.71 -0.72
N ARG A 89 -5.28 -4.31 -1.94
CA ARG A 89 -6.59 -4.54 -2.55
C ARG A 89 -6.45 -5.06 -3.98
N PRO A 90 -7.41 -5.83 -4.50
CA PRO A 90 -7.39 -6.27 -5.89
C PRO A 90 -7.19 -5.07 -6.83
N VAL A 91 -6.35 -5.20 -7.85
CA VAL A 91 -6.09 -4.11 -8.81
C VAL A 91 -7.37 -3.63 -9.51
N THR A 92 -8.35 -4.53 -9.66
CA THR A 92 -9.71 -4.29 -10.18
C THR A 92 -10.53 -3.33 -9.33
N SER A 93 -10.19 -3.16 -8.05
CA SER A 93 -10.88 -2.27 -7.12
C SER A 93 -10.23 -0.87 -7.02
N ILE A 94 -9.07 -0.66 -7.63
CA ILE A 94 -8.37 0.62 -7.57
C ILE A 94 -9.08 1.62 -8.49
N PRO A 95 -9.58 2.74 -7.94
CA PRO A 95 -10.20 3.78 -8.76
C PRO A 95 -9.13 4.56 -9.52
N VAL A 96 -9.56 5.39 -10.47
CA VAL A 96 -8.69 6.41 -11.07
C VAL A 96 -8.15 7.31 -9.94
N MET A 97 -6.83 7.39 -9.85
CA MET A 97 -6.14 8.14 -8.81
C MET A 97 -5.79 9.55 -9.28
N ASP A 98 -5.81 10.47 -8.33
CA ASP A 98 -5.36 11.85 -8.50
C ASP A 98 -4.55 12.30 -7.28
N PHE A 99 -3.23 12.17 -7.39
CA PHE A 99 -2.28 12.50 -6.33
C PHE A 99 -2.09 14.00 -6.14
N SER A 100 -2.60 14.84 -7.06
CA SER A 100 -2.47 16.30 -6.96
C SER A 100 -3.15 16.88 -5.71
N LYS A 101 -4.15 16.17 -5.18
CA LYS A 101 -4.92 16.56 -3.99
C LYS A 101 -4.10 16.55 -2.71
N ASN A 102 -3.01 15.78 -2.69
CA ASN A 102 -2.19 15.56 -1.51
C ASN A 102 -0.79 16.20 -1.61
N LEU A 103 -0.60 17.10 -2.59
CA LEU A 103 0.66 17.83 -2.75
C LEU A 103 0.97 18.70 -1.53
N GLY A 104 2.15 18.53 -0.95
CA GLY A 104 2.57 19.34 0.19
C GLY A 104 3.96 19.06 0.71
N GLY A 105 4.39 19.83 1.71
CA GLY A 105 5.52 19.45 2.58
C GLY A 105 6.88 19.20 1.91
N TRP A 106 7.72 18.50 2.67
CA TRP A 106 9.06 18.02 2.30
C TRP A 106 8.98 16.55 1.89
N THR A 107 10.12 15.88 1.73
CA THR A 107 10.19 14.47 1.32
C THR A 107 10.58 13.57 2.50
N SER A 108 9.64 12.77 3.01
CA SER A 108 9.93 11.71 4.01
C SER A 108 10.01 10.32 3.38
N LEU A 109 10.94 10.16 2.42
CA LEU A 109 11.10 8.93 1.66
C LEU A 109 11.43 7.72 2.56
N TYR A 110 12.32 7.91 3.54
CA TYR A 110 12.74 6.83 4.44
C TYR A 110 11.54 6.25 5.20
N ASP A 111 10.76 7.12 5.86
CA ASP A 111 9.60 6.69 6.64
C ASP A 111 8.54 6.02 5.73
N ALA A 112 8.34 6.55 4.52
CA ALA A 112 7.38 6.02 3.57
C ALA A 112 7.73 4.61 3.10
N VAL A 113 9.00 4.38 2.74
CA VAL A 113 9.51 3.08 2.31
C VAL A 113 9.50 2.10 3.48
N TYR A 114 9.93 2.52 4.68
CA TYR A 114 9.88 1.69 5.87
C TYR A 114 8.46 1.23 6.19
N THR A 115 7.49 2.16 6.13
CA THR A 115 6.06 1.86 6.37
C THR A 115 5.52 0.92 5.29
N GLY A 116 5.75 1.20 4.01
CA GLY A 116 5.27 0.36 2.91
C GLY A 116 5.84 -1.06 2.97
N LEU A 117 7.12 -1.21 3.31
CA LEU A 117 7.74 -2.52 3.47
C LEU A 117 7.23 -3.27 4.69
N THR A 118 7.07 -2.59 5.84
CA THR A 118 6.51 -3.20 7.06
C THR A 118 5.12 -3.75 6.77
N ASN A 119 4.25 -2.94 6.17
CA ASN A 119 2.89 -3.37 5.80
C ASN A 119 2.89 -4.55 4.82
N ALA A 120 3.85 -4.62 3.90
CA ALA A 120 4.00 -5.74 2.98
C ALA A 120 4.38 -7.05 3.68
N LEU A 121 5.28 -6.97 4.66
CA LEU A 121 5.68 -8.12 5.47
C LEU A 121 4.53 -8.60 6.35
N ASP A 122 3.83 -7.67 7.02
CA ASP A 122 2.69 -8.00 7.89
C ASP A 122 1.54 -8.62 7.08
N TYR A 123 1.24 -8.08 5.90
CA TYR A 123 0.21 -8.65 5.02
C TYR A 123 0.60 -10.05 4.53
N ARG A 124 1.87 -10.26 4.18
CA ARG A 124 2.37 -11.58 3.79
C ARG A 124 2.23 -12.59 4.93
N GLU A 125 2.62 -12.22 6.16
CA GLU A 125 2.48 -13.10 7.32
C GLU A 125 1.01 -13.47 7.55
N ASN A 126 0.09 -12.51 7.40
CA ASN A 126 -1.35 -12.76 7.48
C ASN A 126 -1.86 -13.68 6.36
N LEU A 127 -1.37 -13.57 5.13
CA LEU A 127 -1.70 -14.49 4.03
C LEU A 127 -1.24 -15.92 4.34
N GLU A 128 -0.01 -16.09 4.83
CA GLU A 128 0.54 -17.41 5.21
C GLU A 128 -0.27 -18.04 6.36
N ASN A 129 -0.63 -17.23 7.37
CA ASN A 129 -1.43 -17.68 8.50
C ASN A 129 -2.86 -18.05 8.08
N SER A 130 -3.48 -17.30 7.17
CA SER A 130 -4.83 -17.62 6.66
C SER A 130 -4.85 -18.83 5.73
N GLY A 131 -3.80 -19.03 4.91
CA GLY A 131 -3.63 -20.22 4.07
C GLY A 131 -3.35 -21.51 4.85
N SER A 132 -2.89 -21.40 6.10
CA SER A 132 -2.56 -22.54 6.96
C SER A 132 -3.75 -23.20 7.70
N LYS A 133 -5.00 -22.78 7.44
CA LYS A 133 -6.19 -23.45 7.97
C LYS A 133 -6.78 -24.44 6.95
N PRO A 134 -6.48 -25.75 7.02
CA PRO A 134 -7.30 -26.74 6.32
C PRO A 134 -8.70 -26.70 6.94
N LYS A 135 -9.70 -26.25 6.17
CA LYS A 135 -11.11 -26.58 6.44
C LYS A 135 -11.26 -28.09 6.29
N HIS A 136 -10.99 -28.85 7.34
CA HIS A 136 -11.51 -30.21 7.45
C HIS A 136 -13.03 -30.11 7.52
N TYR A 137 -13.71 -30.29 6.38
CA TYR A 137 -15.05 -30.83 6.38
C TYR A 137 -14.98 -32.20 7.05
N CYS A 138 -15.37 -32.28 8.32
CA CYS A 138 -15.78 -33.55 8.89
C CYS A 138 -17.22 -33.77 8.43
N LEU A 139 -17.39 -34.75 7.54
CA LEU A 139 -18.68 -35.36 7.21
C LEU A 139 -19.27 -36.05 8.45
#